data_AF-A0A1I8C1H1-F1
#
_entry.id   AF-A0A1I8C1H1-F1
#
_cell.length_a   1.000
_cell.length_b   1.000
_cell.length_c   1.000
_cell.angle_alpha   90.00
_cell.angle_beta   90.00
_cell.angle_gamma   90.00
#
_symmetry.space_group_name_H-M   'P 1'
#
loop_
_entity.id
_entity.type
_entity.pdbx_description
1 polymer ?
#
loop_
_entity_poly.entity_id
_entity_poly.type
_entity_poly.pdbx_seq_one_letter_code
_entity_poly.pdbx_strand_id
1 'polypeptide(L)'
;MISDPEMEKLSGLFTRMDLQQQQMYTSQSPKEIIGNEGQIIFIFHSRQCGFSNRFPSGFSLLGIHFTTMEKYFVWQKARFFADFEIAEHVLQLQIPIKYTE
;
A
#
# COMPACT_ATOMS: atom_id res chain seq x y z
N MET A 1 -11.71 -36.10 12.83
CA MET A 1 -11.84 -34.78 12.19
C MET A 1 -10.80 -34.73 11.09
N ILE A 2 -11.22 -34.85 9.83
CA ILE A 2 -10.31 -34.78 8.68
C ILE A 2 -10.07 -33.28 8.48
N SER A 3 -8.87 -32.79 8.76
CA SER A 3 -8.50 -31.43 8.37
C SER A 3 -8.55 -31.37 6.85
N ASP A 4 -9.36 -30.44 6.35
CA ASP A 4 -9.50 -30.23 4.92
C ASP A 4 -8.15 -29.70 4.38
N PRO A 5 -7.48 -30.44 3.48
CA PRO A 5 -6.18 -30.04 2.96
C PRO A 5 -6.23 -28.71 2.19
N GLU A 6 -7.42 -28.26 1.75
CA GLU A 6 -7.58 -26.91 1.19
C GLU A 6 -7.57 -25.83 2.27
N MET A 7 -8.14 -26.09 3.44
CA MET A 7 -8.13 -25.17 4.58
C MET A 7 -6.73 -24.99 5.18
N GLU A 8 -5.90 -26.03 5.18
CA GLU A 8 -4.49 -25.94 5.59
C GLU A 8 -3.63 -25.17 4.58
N LYS A 9 -3.92 -25.27 3.27
CA LYS A 9 -3.27 -24.44 2.24
C LYS A 9 -3.67 -22.98 2.35
N LEU A 10 -4.96 -22.71 2.57
CA LEU A 10 -5.48 -21.35 2.76
C LEU A 10 -4.90 -20.71 4.02
N SER A 11 -4.85 -21.42 5.16
CA SER A 11 -4.23 -20.90 6.38
C SER A 11 -2.74 -20.63 6.22
N GLY A 12 -2.01 -21.48 5.49
CA GLY A 12 -0.61 -21.25 5.14
C GLY A 12 -0.40 -20.04 4.22
N LEU A 13 -1.33 -19.78 3.29
CA LEU A 13 -1.32 -18.59 2.43
C LEU A 13 -1.58 -17.30 3.23
N PHE A 14 -2.59 -17.30 4.11
CA PHE A 14 -2.89 -16.15 4.96
C PHE A 14 -1.73 -15.82 5.90
N THR A 15 -1.11 -16.85 6.49
CA THR A 15 0.06 -16.69 7.36
C THR A 15 1.26 -16.09 6.61
N ARG A 16 1.49 -16.49 5.35
CA ARG A 16 2.55 -15.93 4.50
C ARG A 16 2.27 -14.48 4.11
N MET A 17 1.02 -14.14 3.81
CA MET A 17 0.60 -12.76 3.55
C MET A 17 0.81 -11.85 4.77
N ASP A 18 0.47 -12.33 5.97
CA ASP A 18 0.64 -11.57 7.20
C ASP A 18 2.12 -11.42 7.59
N LEU A 19 2.95 -12.44 7.35
CA LEU A 19 4.40 -12.36 7.56
C LEU A 19 5.09 -11.40 6.58
N GLN A 20 4.67 -11.35 5.31
CA GLN A 20 5.17 -10.35 4.36
C GLN A 20 4.77 -8.93 4.79
N GLN A 21 3.57 -8.74 5.34
CA GLN A 21 3.18 -7.44 5.90
C GLN A 21 4.06 -7.07 7.08
N GLN A 22 4.29 -7.96 8.04
CA GLN A 22 5.09 -7.69 9.23
C GLN A 22 6.56 -7.38 8.90
N GLN A 23 7.16 -8.06 7.91
CA GLN A 23 8.53 -7.76 7.47
C GLN A 23 8.62 -6.40 6.73
N MET A 24 7.59 -6.01 5.97
CA MET A 24 7.56 -4.74 5.22
C MET A 24 7.30 -3.47 6.08
N TYR A 25 6.86 -3.63 7.32
CA TYR A 25 6.72 -2.53 8.28
C TYR A 25 7.96 -2.29 9.14
N THR A 26 9.02 -3.08 8.97
CA THR A 26 10.30 -2.77 9.61
C THR A 26 10.86 -1.47 9.01
N SER A 27 11.16 -0.50 9.87
CA SER A 27 11.79 0.76 9.50
C SER A 27 13.24 0.48 9.08
N GLN A 28 13.45 0.08 7.83
CA GLN A 28 14.77 -0.02 7.26
C GLN A 28 15.26 1.39 6.90
N SER A 29 16.47 1.73 7.32
CA SER A 29 17.14 2.96 6.89
C SER A 29 17.22 2.99 5.36
N PRO A 30 17.02 4.15 4.72
CA PRO A 30 17.16 4.26 3.27
C PRO A 30 18.54 3.78 2.82
N LYS A 31 18.61 3.08 1.69
CA LYS A 31 19.89 2.70 1.10
C LYS A 31 20.47 3.92 0.38
N GLU A 32 21.69 4.28 0.74
CA GLU A 32 22.44 5.34 0.09
C GLU A 32 23.32 4.76 -1.03
N ILE A 33 23.34 5.42 -2.19
CA ILE A 33 24.20 5.09 -3.33
C ILE A 33 24.85 6.39 -3.82
N ILE A 34 26.16 6.34 -4.09
CA ILE A 34 26.89 7.44 -4.69
C ILE A 34 26.80 7.31 -6.22
N GLY A 35 26.23 8.32 -6.88
CA GLY A 35 26.14 8.43 -8.33
C GLY A 35 27.47 8.81 -8.97
N ASN A 36 27.53 8.69 -10.30
CA ASN A 36 28.77 8.86 -11.08
C ASN A 36 29.39 10.27 -10.98
N GLU A 37 28.60 11.30 -10.63
CA GLU A 37 29.09 12.68 -10.49
C GLU A 37 29.08 13.14 -9.02
N GLY A 38 29.09 12.20 -8.07
CA GLY A 38 29.10 12.49 -6.64
C GLY A 38 27.72 12.83 -6.05
N GLN A 39 26.63 12.63 -6.79
CA GLN A 39 25.28 12.74 -6.22
C GLN A 39 25.01 11.65 -5.19
N ILE A 40 24.25 11.96 -4.15
CA ILE A 40 23.76 10.98 -3.19
C ILE A 40 22.33 10.57 -3.60
N ILE A 41 22.13 9.29 -3.88
CA ILE A 41 20.83 8.70 -4.23
C ILE A 41 20.32 7.91 -3.04
N PHE A 42 19.14 8.29 -2.55
CA PHE A 42 18.44 7.56 -1.49
C PHE A 42 17.37 6.65 -2.09
N ILE A 43 17.46 5.36 -1.81
CA ILE A 43 16.44 4.38 -2.17
C ILE A 43 15.62 4.04 -0.93
N PHE A 44 14.31 4.28 -1.02
CA PHE A 44 13.34 3.96 0.01
C PHE A 44 12.44 2.80 -0.45
N HIS A 45 12.44 1.69 0.28
CA HIS A 45 11.56 0.54 0.00
C HIS A 45 10.61 0.20 1.15
N SER A 46 10.57 0.99 2.22
CA SER A 46 9.68 0.76 3.36
C SER A 46 8.28 1.35 3.11
N ARG A 47 7.24 0.64 3.56
CA ARG A 47 5.86 1.19 3.63
C ARG A 47 5.71 2.29 4.69
N GLN A 48 6.66 2.40 5.62
CA GLN A 48 6.76 3.49 6.61
C GLN A 48 7.55 4.70 6.07
N CYS A 49 7.84 4.75 4.78
CA CYS A 49 8.52 5.89 4.17
C CYS A 49 7.54 7.03 3.89
N GLY A 50 7.72 8.19 4.53
CA GLY A 50 6.93 9.40 4.29
C GLY A 50 6.98 9.94 2.85
N PHE A 51 7.98 9.53 2.07
CA PHE A 51 8.08 9.87 0.63
C PHE A 51 7.22 8.96 -0.26
N SER A 52 6.61 7.90 0.29
CA SER A 52 5.72 7.01 -0.45
C SER A 52 4.29 7.56 -0.51
N ASN A 53 3.64 7.50 -1.67
CA ASN A 53 2.21 7.82 -1.81
C ASN A 53 1.29 6.87 -1.03
N ARG A 54 1.82 5.73 -0.58
CA ARG A 54 1.11 4.74 0.25
C ARG A 54 1.24 5.03 1.75
N PHE A 55 2.09 5.98 2.12
CA PHE A 55 2.28 6.36 3.51
C PHE A 55 0.96 6.91 4.09
N PRO A 56 0.55 6.49 5.29
CA PRO A 56 -0.69 6.93 5.93
C PRO A 56 -0.55 8.38 6.43
N SER A 57 -0.65 9.33 5.50
CA SER A 57 -0.78 10.76 5.78
C SER A 57 -2.15 11.21 5.31
N GLY A 58 -3.07 11.37 6.26
CA GLY A 58 -4.42 11.80 5.99
C GLY A 58 -4.50 13.27 5.60
N PHE A 59 -5.29 13.60 4.59
CA PHE A 59 -5.56 14.97 4.15
C PHE A 59 -7.00 15.11 3.67
N SER A 60 -7.44 16.35 3.45
CA SER A 60 -8.80 16.63 2.97
C SER A 60 -8.76 17.54 1.76
N LEU A 61 -9.54 17.20 0.74
CA LEU A 61 -9.61 17.94 -0.52
C LEU A 61 -11.06 17.96 -0.98
N LEU A 62 -11.60 19.15 -1.29
CA LEU A 62 -12.99 19.33 -1.74
C LEU A 62 -14.03 18.70 -0.80
N GLY A 63 -13.78 18.73 0.52
CA GLY A 63 -14.66 18.15 1.53
C GLY A 63 -14.57 16.62 1.67
N ILE A 64 -13.70 15.95 0.91
CA ILE A 64 -13.46 14.50 0.99
C ILE A 64 -12.16 14.25 1.76
N HIS A 65 -12.21 13.36 2.74
CA HIS A 65 -11.04 12.93 3.51
C HIS A 65 -10.40 11.69 2.87
N PHE A 66 -9.09 11.74 2.63
CA PHE A 66 -8.29 10.64 2.12
C PHE A 66 -7.21 10.27 3.13
N THR A 67 -7.04 8.98 3.43
CA THR A 67 -6.04 8.53 4.41
C THR A 67 -4.64 8.35 3.81
N THR A 68 -4.53 8.33 2.48
CA THR A 68 -3.27 8.23 1.73
C THR A 68 -3.39 8.98 0.41
N MET A 69 -2.26 9.39 -0.16
CA MET A 69 -2.20 10.01 -1.50
C MET A 69 -2.67 9.03 -2.58
N GLU A 70 -2.33 7.74 -2.45
CA GLU A 70 -2.76 6.69 -3.37
C GLU A 70 -4.28 6.58 -3.49
N LYS A 71 -5.04 6.68 -2.38
CA LYS A 71 -6.50 6.63 -2.44
C LYS A 71 -7.09 7.77 -3.25
N TYR A 72 -6.55 8.98 -3.09
CA TYR A 72 -6.98 10.11 -3.93
C TYR A 72 -6.71 9.84 -5.41
N PHE A 73 -5.53 9.32 -5.76
CA PHE A 73 -5.21 9.01 -7.16
C PHE A 73 -6.15 7.96 -7.76
N VAL A 74 -6.44 6.88 -7.03
CA VAL A 74 -7.35 5.83 -7.52
C VAL A 74 -8.78 6.36 -7.60
N TRP A 75 -9.24 7.12 -6.60
CA TRP A 75 -10.55 7.77 -6.62
C TRP A 75 -10.69 8.70 -7.83
N GLN A 76 -9.70 9.55 -8.09
CA GLN A 76 -9.70 10.49 -9.21
C GLN A 76 -9.65 9.75 -10.55
N LYS A 77 -8.85 8.68 -10.64
CA LYS A 77 -8.78 7.81 -11.82
C LYS A 77 -10.11 7.12 -12.10
N ALA A 78 -10.74 6.54 -11.08
CA ALA A 78 -12.05 5.88 -11.21
C ALA A 78 -13.11 6.86 -11.71
N ARG A 79 -13.16 8.08 -11.13
CA ARG A 79 -14.06 9.14 -11.62
C ARG A 79 -13.77 9.56 -13.05
N PHE A 80 -12.50 9.64 -13.45
CA PHE A 80 -12.11 9.98 -14.82
C PHE A 80 -12.62 8.94 -15.84
N PHE A 81 -12.62 7.65 -15.48
CA PHE A 81 -13.15 6.57 -16.31
C PHE A 81 -14.67 6.30 -16.11
N ALA A 82 -15.36 7.15 -15.36
CA ALA A 82 -16.78 7.00 -14.99
C ALA A 82 -17.12 5.74 -14.19
N ASP A 83 -16.13 5.13 -13.52
CA ASP A 83 -16.29 4.00 -12.60
C ASP A 83 -16.66 4.49 -11.19
N PHE A 84 -17.87 5.03 -11.03
CA PHE A 84 -18.29 5.66 -9.76
C PHE A 84 -18.39 4.67 -8.60
N GLU A 85 -18.77 3.42 -8.86
CA GLU A 85 -18.80 2.36 -7.84
C GLU A 85 -17.41 2.12 -7.22
N ILE A 86 -16.37 2.10 -8.06
CA ILE A 86 -14.98 1.96 -7.61
C ILE A 86 -14.56 3.20 -6.82
N ALA A 87 -14.92 4.40 -7.28
CA ALA A 87 -14.60 5.64 -6.58
C ALA A 87 -15.19 5.63 -5.16
N GLU A 88 -16.45 5.22 -4.98
CA GLU A 88 -17.07 5.09 -3.66
C GLU A 88 -16.39 4.03 -2.80
N HIS A 89 -16.07 2.87 -3.38
CA HIS A 89 -15.39 1.79 -2.67
C HIS A 89 -14.03 2.23 -2.12
N VAL A 90 -13.26 3.00 -2.89
CA VAL A 90 -11.94 3.51 -2.49
C VAL A 90 -12.01 4.39 -1.23
N LEU A 91 -13.09 5.15 -1.06
CA LEU A 91 -13.29 5.99 0.13
C LEU A 91 -13.58 5.16 1.40
N GLN A 92 -14.18 3.99 1.24
CA GLN A 92 -14.58 3.11 2.34
C GLN A 92 -13.45 2.20 2.84
N LEU A 93 -12.43 1.95 2.01
CA LEU A 93 -11.29 1.11 2.40
C LEU A 93 -10.60 1.68 3.63
N GLN A 94 -10.32 0.88 4.66
CA GLN A 94 -9.55 1.32 5.84
C GLN A 94 -8.05 1.07 5.66
N ILE A 95 -7.69 0.07 4.86
CA ILE A 95 -6.31 -0.37 4.62
C ILE A 95 -5.82 0.20 3.28
N PRO A 96 -4.53 0.57 3.13
CA PRO A 96 -3.95 0.88 1.82
C PRO A 96 -4.26 -0.23 0.81
N ILE A 97 -4.50 0.14 -0.46
CA ILE A 97 -4.94 -0.79 -1.50
C ILE A 97 -3.90 -1.92 -1.62
N LYS A 98 -4.32 -3.16 -1.37
CA LYS A 98 -3.46 -4.33 -1.55
C LYS A 98 -3.35 -4.58 -3.06
N TYR A 99 -2.14 -4.54 -3.59
CA TYR A 99 -1.85 -5.10 -4.91
C TYR A 99 -1.42 -6.54 -4.70
N THR A 100 -2.19 -7.48 -5.23
CA THR A 100 -1.68 -8.81 -5.55
C THR A 100 -0.82 -8.66 -6.80
N GLU A 101 0.49 -8.85 -6.66
CA GLU A 101 1.41 -9.11 -7.78
C GLU A 101 1.29 -10.57 -8.23
#